data_AF-A0A0B6ZB68-F1
#
_entry.id   AF-A0A0B6ZB68-F1
#
_cell.length_a   1.000
_cell.length_b   1.000
_cell.length_c   1.000
_cell.angle_alpha   90.00
_cell.angle_beta   90.00
_cell.angle_gamma   90.00
#
_symmetry.space_group_name_H-M   'P 1'
#
loop_
_entity.id
_entity.type
_entity.pdbx_description
1 polymer ?
#
loop_
_entity_poly.entity_id
_entity_poly.type
_entity_poly.pdbx_seq_one_letter_code
_entity_poly.pdbx_strand_id
1 'polypeptide(L)'
;NSKIMKKAVMEEKLHPEKYKEAVCKMDEYVSLPGKRLANLVRKYVHHLRMKEMEERVKNSSSLTDDVVHALDKMENLQNQRTRQWTDRMNRLGVDRLKLANLLMDTLDTIEQE
;
A
#
# COMPACT_ATOMS: atom_id res chain seq x y z
N ASN A 1 -12.07 -10.36 17.95
CA ASN A 1 -11.45 -9.40 18.89
C ASN A 1 -12.33 -8.18 19.17
N SER A 2 -12.70 -7.34 18.18
CA SER A 2 -13.51 -6.13 18.44
C SER A 2 -14.85 -6.36 19.17
N LYS A 3 -15.58 -7.44 18.87
CA LYS A 3 -16.82 -7.82 19.58
C LYS A 3 -16.60 -8.20 21.05
N ILE A 4 -15.47 -8.84 21.35
CA ILE A 4 -15.12 -9.28 22.71
C ILE A 4 -14.71 -8.06 23.54
N MET A 5 -13.87 -7.19 22.98
CA MET A 5 -13.47 -5.95 23.66
C MET A 5 -14.66 -5.00 23.89
N LYS A 6 -15.60 -4.94 22.94
CA LYS A 6 -16.85 -4.18 23.12
C LYS A 6 -17.67 -4.70 24.31
N LYS A 7 -17.71 -6.03 24.49
CA LYS A 7 -18.35 -6.66 25.64
C LYS A 7 -17.62 -6.35 26.94
N ALA A 8 -16.28 -6.34 26.94
CA ALA A 8 -15.47 -5.97 28.10
C ALA A 8 -15.68 -4.51 28.55
N VAL A 9 -15.88 -3.58 27.59
CA VAL A 9 -16.28 -2.20 27.92
C VAL A 9 -17.65 -2.15 28.57
N MET A 10 -18.62 -2.93 28.08
CA MET A 10 -19.97 -3.00 28.68
C MET A 10 -19.97 -3.65 30.07
N GLU A 11 -19.02 -4.54 30.33
CA GLU A 11 -18.81 -5.18 31.64
C GLU A 11 -17.89 -4.36 32.57
N GLU A 12 -17.52 -3.12 32.19
CA GLU A 12 -16.61 -2.22 32.93
C GLU A 12 -15.21 -2.80 33.19
N LYS A 13 -14.81 -3.84 32.45
CA LYS A 13 -13.49 -4.48 32.51
C LYS A 13 -12.45 -3.83 31.60
N LEU A 14 -12.86 -2.89 30.75
CA LEU A 14 -11.99 -2.20 29.81
C LEU A 14 -12.43 -0.75 29.64
N HIS A 15 -11.49 0.18 29.73
CA HIS A 15 -11.79 1.59 29.55
C HIS A 15 -12.20 1.89 28.09
N PRO A 16 -13.28 2.66 27.84
CA PRO A 16 -13.78 2.97 26.49
C PRO A 16 -12.74 3.59 25.54
N GLU A 17 -11.85 4.42 26.09
CA GLU A 17 -10.77 5.07 25.30
C GLU A 17 -9.74 4.06 24.79
N LYS A 18 -9.31 3.11 25.62
CA LYS A 18 -8.39 2.03 25.22
C LYS A 18 -9.01 1.13 24.16
N TYR A 19 -10.31 0.85 24.28
CA TYR A 19 -11.06 0.14 23.25
C TYR A 19 -11.06 0.89 21.90
N LYS A 20 -11.36 2.19 21.92
CA LYS A 20 -11.41 3.03 20.71
C LYS A 20 -10.04 3.09 20.02
N GLU A 21 -8.97 3.27 20.79
CA GLU A 21 -7.60 3.30 20.27
C GLU A 21 -7.22 1.97 19.61
N ALA A 22 -7.49 0.84 20.28
CA ALA A 22 -7.20 -0.48 19.74
C ALA A 22 -7.98 -0.76 18.44
N VAL A 23 -9.27 -0.41 18.39
CA VAL A 23 -10.09 -0.58 17.19
C VAL A 23 -9.58 0.28 16.02
N CYS A 24 -9.22 1.54 16.27
CA CYS A 24 -8.64 2.41 15.24
C CYS A 24 -7.32 1.82 14.69
N LYS A 25 -6.40 1.40 15.55
CA LYS A 25 -5.14 0.78 15.13
C LYS A 25 -5.37 -0.52 14.34
N MET A 26 -6.38 -1.31 14.72
CA MET A 26 -6.74 -2.55 14.02
C MET A 26 -7.26 -2.25 12.61
N ASP A 27 -8.13 -1.25 12.47
CA ASP A 27 -8.69 -0.86 11.17
C ASP A 27 -7.60 -0.35 10.23
N GLU A 28 -6.70 0.50 10.74
CA GLU A 28 -5.54 0.98 10.00
C GLU A 28 -4.65 -0.16 9.51
N TYR A 29 -4.34 -1.13 10.37
CA TYR A 29 -3.52 -2.29 10.02
C TYR A 29 -4.18 -3.16 8.95
N VAL A 30 -5.48 -3.44 9.07
CA VAL A 30 -6.24 -4.27 8.11
C VAL A 30 -6.42 -3.55 6.77
N SER A 31 -6.39 -2.21 6.74
CA SER A 31 -6.46 -1.44 5.49
C SER A 31 -5.19 -1.54 4.63
N LEU A 32 -4.03 -1.86 5.21
CA LEU A 32 -2.74 -1.85 4.51
C LEU A 32 -2.63 -2.90 3.38
N PRO A 33 -3.06 -4.16 3.55
CA PRO A 33 -3.15 -5.12 2.45
C PRO A 33 -3.96 -4.60 1.26
N GLY A 34 -5.11 -3.96 1.51
CA GLY A 34 -5.94 -3.36 0.46
C GLY A 34 -5.23 -2.24 -0.30
N LYS A 35 -4.55 -1.35 0.44
CA LYS A 35 -3.70 -0.29 -0.16
C LYS A 35 -2.55 -0.86 -0.99
N ARG A 36 -1.95 -1.97 -0.55
CA ARG A 36 -0.88 -2.67 -1.27
C ARG A 36 -1.39 -3.28 -2.58
N LEU A 37 -2.52 -3.98 -2.53
CA LEU A 37 -3.15 -4.55 -3.72
C LEU A 37 -3.54 -3.46 -4.73
N ALA A 38 -4.14 -2.36 -4.27
CA ALA A 38 -4.51 -1.25 -5.14
C ALA A 38 -3.30 -0.67 -5.89
N ASN A 39 -2.15 -0.54 -5.24
CA ASN A 39 -0.93 -0.10 -5.90
C ASN A 39 -0.40 -1.13 -6.92
N LEU A 40 -0.47 -2.43 -6.62
CA LEU A 40 -0.08 -3.48 -7.57
C LEU A 40 -0.98 -3.45 -8.81
N VAL A 41 -2.29 -3.32 -8.64
CA VAL A 41 -3.24 -3.19 -9.74
C VAL A 41 -2.95 -1.96 -10.58
N ARG A 42 -2.71 -0.79 -9.96
CA ARG A 42 -2.33 0.43 -10.68
C ARG A 42 -1.02 0.25 -11.46
N LYS A 43 -0.01 -0.37 -10.86
CA LYS A 43 1.26 -0.68 -11.53
C LYS A 43 1.03 -1.58 -12.75
N TYR A 44 0.20 -2.61 -12.61
CA TYR A 44 -0.12 -3.54 -13.69
C TYR A 44 -0.88 -2.87 -14.85
N VAL A 45 -1.92 -2.09 -14.54
CA VAL A 45 -2.67 -1.32 -15.55
C VAL A 45 -1.74 -0.35 -16.30
N HIS A 46 -0.85 0.33 -15.59
CA HIS A 46 0.15 1.19 -16.22
C HIS A 46 1.11 0.42 -17.12
N HIS A 47 1.57 -0.76 -16.69
CA HIS A 47 2.43 -1.62 -17.50
C HIS A 47 1.75 -2.03 -18.81
N LEU A 48 0.48 -2.45 -18.76
CA LEU A 48 -0.28 -2.81 -19.96
C LEU A 48 -0.40 -1.64 -20.95
N ARG A 49 -0.78 -0.44 -20.46
CA ARG A 49 -0.88 0.76 -21.30
C ARG A 49 0.45 1.14 -21.93
N MET A 50 1.54 0.94 -21.20
CA MET A 50 2.88 1.26 -21.68
C MET A 50 3.34 0.29 -22.77
N LYS A 51 3.08 -1.01 -22.56
CA LYS A 51 3.36 -2.05 -23.55
C LYS A 51 2.60 -1.79 -24.85
N GLU A 52 1.32 -1.44 -24.76
CA GLU A 52 0.51 -1.10 -25.93
C GLU A 52 1.06 0.13 -26.68
N MET A 53 1.51 1.16 -25.95
CA MET A 53 2.13 2.35 -26.55
C MET A 53 3.44 2.00 -27.26
N GLU A 54 4.28 1.19 -26.63
CA GLU A 54 5.54 0.71 -27.22
C GLU A 54 5.31 -0.13 -28.47
N GLU A 55 4.32 -1.03 -28.47
CA GLU A 55 3.93 -1.81 -29.65
C GLU A 55 3.44 -0.92 -30.80
N ARG A 56 2.61 0.09 -30.50
CA ARG A 56 2.15 1.06 -31.51
C ARG A 56 3.30 1.86 -32.11
N VAL A 57 4.25 2.28 -31.28
CA VAL A 57 5.45 3.01 -31.73
C VAL A 57 6.35 2.12 -32.58
N LYS A 58 6.59 0.87 -32.17
CA LYS A 58 7.37 -0.12 -32.96
C LYS A 58 6.74 -0.46 -34.30
N ASN A 59 5.41 -0.51 -34.36
CA ASN A 59 4.67 -0.80 -35.59
C ASN A 59 4.49 0.43 -36.49
N SER A 60 4.89 1.62 -36.04
CA SER A 60 4.91 2.80 -36.89
C SER A 60 6.04 2.67 -37.92
N SER A 61 5.70 2.80 -39.20
CA SER A 61 6.58 2.50 -40.34
C SER A 61 7.74 3.50 -40.54
N SER A 62 7.94 4.45 -39.62
CA SER A 62 9.05 5.41 -39.65
C SER A 62 9.86 5.31 -38.35
N LEU A 63 10.89 4.45 -38.36
CA LEU A 63 11.95 4.48 -37.36
C LEU A 63 12.84 5.70 -37.63
N THR A 64 12.30 6.89 -37.34
CA THR A 64 13.05 8.14 -37.35
C THR A 64 13.84 8.25 -36.04
N ASP A 65 14.95 8.99 -36.04
CA ASP A 65 15.77 9.24 -34.85
C ASP A 65 14.95 9.80 -33.67
N ASP A 66 13.91 10.59 -33.98
CA ASP A 66 12.92 11.09 -33.02
C ASP A 66 12.15 9.97 -32.29
N VAL A 67 11.86 8.86 -32.98
CA VAL A 67 11.16 7.70 -32.41
C VAL A 67 12.09 6.96 -31.44
N VAL A 68 13.38 6.84 -31.78
CA VAL A 68 14.39 6.23 -30.90
C VAL A 68 14.58 7.09 -29.64
N HIS A 69 14.71 8.40 -29.80
CA HIS A 69 14.81 9.32 -28.67
C HIS A 69 13.54 9.31 -27.78
N ALA A 70 12.35 9.19 -28.39
CA ALA A 70 11.10 9.06 -27.64
C ALA A 70 11.07 7.77 -26.81
N LEU A 71 11.53 6.64 -27.37
CA LEU A 71 11.61 5.37 -26.65
C LEU A 71 12.60 5.41 -25.48
N ASP A 72 13.78 6.02 -25.66
CA ASP A 72 14.76 6.17 -24.57
C ASP A 72 14.23 7.08 -23.44
N LYS A 73 13.55 8.18 -23.78
CA LYS A 73 12.88 9.03 -22.79
C LYS A 73 11.76 8.28 -22.06
N MET A 74 11.02 7.45 -22.78
CA MET A 74 9.98 6.58 -22.21
C MET A 74 10.58 5.58 -21.21
N GLU A 75 11.69 4.93 -21.54
CA GLU A 75 12.40 4.00 -20.65
C GLU A 75 12.87 4.72 -19.36
N ASN A 76 13.48 5.89 -19.48
CA ASN A 76 13.92 6.69 -18.34
C ASN A 76 12.76 7.03 -17.40
N LEU A 77 11.61 7.45 -17.94
CA LEU A 77 10.40 7.72 -17.16
C LEU A 77 9.83 6.46 -16.51
N GLN A 78 9.90 5.30 -17.17
CA GLN A 78 9.49 4.02 -16.60
C GLN A 78 10.38 3.62 -15.41
N ASN A 79 11.69 3.81 -15.53
CA ASN A 79 12.65 3.52 -14.47
C ASN A 79 12.41 4.39 -13.23
N GLN A 80 12.19 5.70 -13.42
CA GLN A 80 11.82 6.60 -12.32
C GLN A 80 10.50 6.19 -11.65
N ARG A 81 9.47 5.88 -12.45
CA ARG A 81 8.17 5.45 -11.92
C ARG A 81 8.27 4.13 -11.16
N THR A 82 9.08 3.19 -11.63
CA THR A 82 9.31 1.90 -10.97
C THR A 82 9.92 2.11 -9.59
N ARG A 83 10.91 3.02 -9.46
CA ARG A 83 11.49 3.40 -8.17
C ARG A 83 10.42 3.94 -7.21
N GLN A 84 9.58 4.87 -7.67
CA GLN A 84 8.49 5.42 -6.85
C GLN A 84 7.49 4.35 -6.36
N TRP A 85 7.13 3.38 -7.21
CA TRP A 85 6.28 2.27 -6.79
C TRP A 85 6.96 1.39 -5.73
N THR A 86 8.24 1.08 -5.90
CA THR A 86 9.04 0.33 -4.93
C THR A 86 9.11 1.07 -3.59
N ASP A 87 9.40 2.37 -3.61
CA ASP A 87 9.46 3.19 -2.38
C ASP A 87 8.12 3.20 -1.66
N ARG A 88 7.01 3.32 -2.40
CA ARG A 88 5.66 3.27 -1.81
C ARG A 88 5.34 1.90 -1.21
N MET A 89 5.76 0.80 -1.85
CA MET A 89 5.62 -0.55 -1.30
C MET A 89 6.44 -0.73 -0.02
N ASN A 90 7.67 -0.24 -0.01
CA ASN A 90 8.54 -0.31 1.16
C ASN A 90 7.95 0.46 2.33
N ARG A 91 7.44 1.68 2.11
CA ARG A 91 6.75 2.47 3.14
C ARG A 91 5.57 1.73 3.74
N LEU A 92 4.67 1.18 2.89
CA LEU A 92 3.54 0.38 3.38
C LEU A 92 3.99 -0.86 4.18
N GLY A 93 5.13 -1.46 3.84
CA GLY A 93 5.73 -2.56 4.59
C GLY A 93 6.23 -2.12 5.98
N VAL A 94 6.93 -0.99 6.05
CA VAL A 94 7.39 -0.38 7.30
C VAL A 94 6.22 0.03 8.18
N ASP A 95 5.21 0.69 7.61
CA ASP A 95 4.01 1.14 8.33
C ASP A 95 3.25 -0.07 8.90
N ARG A 96 3.19 -1.18 8.15
CA ARG A 96 2.59 -2.42 8.64
C ARG A 96 3.31 -2.95 9.87
N LEU A 97 4.64 -2.98 9.85
CA LEU A 97 5.43 -3.45 10.99
C LEU A 97 5.23 -2.55 12.21
N LYS A 98 5.26 -1.23 12.01
CA LYS A 98 5.00 -0.26 13.08
C LYS A 98 3.61 -0.43 13.70
N LEU A 99 2.57 -0.54 12.87
CA LEU A 99 1.21 -0.75 13.36
C LEU A 99 1.05 -2.10 14.06
N ALA A 100 1.74 -3.17 13.60
CA ALA A 100 1.74 -4.45 14.30
C ALA A 100 2.34 -4.33 15.71
N ASN A 101 3.48 -3.66 15.85
CA ASN A 101 4.10 -3.44 17.16
C ASN A 101 3.20 -2.60 18.08
N LEU A 102 2.68 -1.48 17.56
CA LEU A 102 1.76 -0.63 18.34
C LEU A 102 0.49 -1.37 18.76
N LEU A 103 -0.03 -2.25 17.90
CA LEU A 103 -1.18 -3.10 18.25
C LEU A 103 -0.82 -4.10 19.34
N MET A 104 0.35 -4.72 19.26
CA MET A 104 0.84 -5.65 20.28
C MET A 104 0.98 -4.95 21.63
N ASP A 105 1.66 -3.80 21.68
CA ASP A 105 1.81 -3.00 22.90
C ASP A 105 0.45 -2.57 23.47
N THR A 106 -0.50 -2.19 22.61
CA THR A 106 -1.85 -1.79 23.03
C THR A 106 -2.62 -2.97 23.62
N LEU A 107 -2.49 -4.16 23.03
CA LEU A 107 -3.14 -5.36 23.52
C LEU A 107 -2.50 -5.84 24.83
N ASP A 108 -1.17 -5.81 24.95
CA ASP A 108 -0.46 -6.13 26.19
C ASP A 108 -0.88 -5.18 27.32
N THR A 109 -1.05 -3.89 27.04
CA THR A 109 -1.54 -2.89 28.00
C THR A 109 -2.99 -3.16 28.44
N ILE A 110 -3.80 -3.76 27.56
CA ILE A 110 -5.18 -4.16 27.86
C ILE A 110 -5.22 -5.47 28.65
N GLU A 111 -4.30 -6.41 28.39
CA GLU A 111 -4.19 -7.66 29.14
C GLU A 111 -3.68 -7.47 30.58
N GLN A 112 -2.92 -6.39 30.83
CA GLN A 112 -2.40 -6.04 32.16
C GLN A 112 -3.37 -5.17 33.00
N GLU A 113 -4.51 -4.75 32.46
CA GLU A 113 -5.62 -4.13 33.21
C GLU A 113 -6.48 -5.17 33.93
#